data_AF-A0A9D6WMB9-F1
#
_entry.id   AF-A0A9D6WMB9-F1
#
_cell.length_a   1.000
_cell.length_b   1.000
_cell.length_c   1.000
_cell.angle_alpha   90.00
_cell.angle_beta   90.00
_cell.angle_gamma   90.00
#
_symmetry.space_group_name_H-M   'P 1'
#
loop_
_entity.id
_entity.type
_entity.pdbx_description
1 polymer ?
#
loop_
_entity_poly.entity_id
_entity_poly.type
_entity_poly.pdbx_seq_one_letter_code
_entity_poly.pdbx_strand_id
1 'polypeptide(L)'
;METGAFSELRSTIPPVTASAWSSFMTGKNPGAHGLFDFMQRRANSYDLAPVSALDRDGKAVWDLIGDAGKKVIVMNVPVTWPPQPVNGLLVTGMLTPRGAENFTYPKELADELRSAIGDYIVYSDEVYSKGRGEIFLNAIKHSATQRARAAEYLMQKYPWDLFVLVFPETDTVSHGLWSSYDPTHHEHDPAEAAKFRDGILEIYQHIDGLLARLLTVIASEAKQSPTNNAEIASQKPLAMT
;
A
#
# COMPACT_ATOMS: atom_id res chain seq x y z
N MET A 1 10.14 -13.70 15.75
CA MET A 1 10.36 -13.94 14.31
C MET A 1 11.36 -15.06 14.15
N GLU A 2 10.95 -16.18 13.58
CA GLU A 2 11.78 -17.41 13.53
C GLU A 2 12.47 -17.62 12.17
N THR A 3 11.97 -17.00 11.10
CA THR A 3 12.38 -17.30 9.71
C THR A 3 12.61 -16.05 8.83
N GLY A 4 12.82 -14.87 9.42
CA GLY A 4 13.00 -13.61 8.68
C GLY A 4 13.93 -12.61 9.37
N ALA A 5 13.97 -11.37 8.85
CA ALA A 5 14.75 -10.27 9.41
C ALA A 5 13.84 -9.10 9.83
N PHE A 6 14.22 -8.39 10.90
CA PHE A 6 13.53 -7.19 11.36
C PHE A 6 14.54 -6.09 11.73
N SER A 7 14.15 -4.84 11.54
CA SER A 7 14.92 -3.68 11.97
C SER A 7 14.02 -2.45 12.04
N GLU A 8 14.43 -1.44 12.81
CA GLU A 8 13.81 -0.12 12.76
C GLU A 8 14.20 0.58 11.45
N LEU A 9 13.21 1.01 10.68
CA LEU A 9 13.42 1.75 9.45
C LEU A 9 13.25 3.25 9.70
N ARG A 10 14.26 4.03 9.34
CA ARG A 10 14.19 5.49 9.37
C ARG A 10 13.35 5.98 8.21
N SER A 11 12.35 6.83 8.50
CA SER A 11 11.54 7.49 7.48
C SER A 11 12.32 8.64 6.81
N THR A 12 11.70 9.26 5.82
CA THR A 12 12.17 10.50 5.19
C THR A 12 12.01 11.71 6.11
N ILE A 13 12.69 12.80 5.78
CA ILE A 13 12.38 14.13 6.31
C ILE A 13 11.81 14.95 5.15
N PRO A 14 10.52 15.35 5.18
CA PRO A 14 9.54 15.11 6.25
C PRO A 14 8.97 13.67 6.25
N PRO A 15 8.47 13.16 7.39
CA PRO A 15 7.88 11.82 7.49
C PRO A 15 6.41 11.80 7.04
N VAL A 16 6.13 12.38 5.87
CA VAL A 16 4.77 12.48 5.29
C VAL A 16 4.59 11.36 4.27
N THR A 17 3.39 10.75 4.21
CA THR A 17 3.07 9.61 3.32
C THR A 17 3.50 9.84 1.87
N ALA A 18 3.17 11.01 1.29
CA ALA A 18 3.54 11.31 -0.10
C ALA A 18 5.07 11.34 -0.34
N SER A 19 5.81 11.89 0.63
CA SER A 19 7.27 11.94 0.62
C SER A 19 7.88 10.55 0.82
N ALA A 20 7.48 9.85 1.89
CA ALA A 20 8.04 8.57 2.30
C ALA A 20 7.82 7.47 1.26
N TRP A 21 6.60 7.35 0.71
CA TRP A 21 6.31 6.33 -0.30
C TRP A 21 6.99 6.60 -1.64
N SER A 22 7.14 7.88 -2.01
CA SER A 22 7.90 8.27 -3.21
C SER A 22 9.38 7.95 -3.05
N SER A 23 9.95 8.17 -1.87
CA SER A 23 11.31 7.75 -1.55
C SER A 23 11.47 6.23 -1.55
N PHE A 24 10.53 5.48 -0.94
CA PHE A 24 10.51 4.02 -0.95
C PHE A 24 10.57 3.46 -2.37
N MET A 25 9.70 3.95 -3.26
CA MET A 25 9.57 3.35 -4.58
C MET A 25 10.72 3.78 -5.52
N THR A 26 11.33 4.95 -5.34
CA THR A 26 12.37 5.47 -6.26
C THR A 26 13.80 5.31 -5.76
N GLY A 27 13.99 5.04 -4.46
CA GLY A 27 15.31 5.09 -3.81
C GLY A 27 15.91 6.50 -3.71
N LYS A 28 15.14 7.54 -4.05
CA LYS A 28 15.55 8.95 -3.94
C LYS A 28 15.11 9.55 -2.61
N ASN A 29 15.72 10.66 -2.19
CA ASN A 29 15.20 11.48 -1.10
C ASN A 29 14.17 12.51 -1.61
N PRO A 30 13.42 13.19 -0.72
CA PRO A 30 12.38 14.15 -1.13
C PRO A 30 12.84 15.28 -2.03
N GLY A 31 14.07 15.78 -1.83
CA GLY A 31 14.67 16.80 -2.70
C GLY A 31 14.95 16.32 -4.12
N ALA A 32 15.14 15.01 -4.31
CA ALA A 32 15.47 14.42 -5.60
C ALA A 32 14.24 13.90 -6.36
N HIS A 33 13.18 13.44 -5.69
CA HIS A 33 11.93 13.04 -6.37
C HIS A 33 10.86 14.15 -6.37
N GLY A 34 11.08 15.26 -5.65
CA GLY A 34 10.30 16.49 -5.74
C GLY A 34 9.02 16.55 -4.90
N LEU A 35 8.68 15.50 -4.15
CA LEU A 35 7.43 15.41 -3.39
C LEU A 35 7.69 15.53 -1.89
N PHE A 36 7.10 16.55 -1.26
CA PHE A 36 7.31 16.88 0.16
C PHE A 36 6.04 16.75 1.01
N ASP A 37 4.88 16.92 0.40
CA ASP A 37 3.58 16.91 1.08
C ASP A 37 2.49 16.39 0.11
N PHE A 38 1.25 16.22 0.59
CA PHE A 38 0.10 15.83 -0.21
C PHE A 38 -0.33 16.92 -1.20
N MET A 39 0.07 18.17 -0.96
CA MET A 39 -0.30 19.32 -1.77
C MET A 39 0.95 20.05 -2.24
N GLN A 40 0.96 20.48 -3.49
CA GLN A 40 2.02 21.31 -4.06
C GLN A 40 1.46 22.57 -4.70
N ARG A 41 2.26 23.63 -4.71
CA ARG A 41 1.93 24.87 -5.39
C ARG A 41 1.99 24.68 -6.89
N ARG A 42 0.95 25.09 -7.62
CA ARG A 42 0.97 25.09 -9.09
C ARG A 42 2.01 26.09 -9.60
N ALA A 43 2.66 25.74 -10.71
CA ALA A 43 3.63 26.63 -11.36
C ALA A 43 2.99 28.00 -11.64
N ASN A 44 3.67 29.07 -11.26
CA ASN A 44 3.24 30.47 -11.46
C ASN A 44 1.87 30.84 -10.84
N SER A 45 1.38 30.08 -9.85
CA SER A 45 0.13 30.38 -9.13
C SER A 45 0.33 30.24 -7.62
N TYR A 46 -0.50 30.87 -6.79
CA TYR A 46 -0.57 30.59 -5.35
C TYR A 46 -1.49 29.41 -5.01
N ASP A 47 -2.14 28.81 -6.01
CA ASP A 47 -3.04 27.69 -5.81
C ASP A 47 -2.28 26.42 -5.44
N LEU A 48 -2.86 25.67 -4.50
CA LEU A 48 -2.43 24.33 -4.16
C LEU A 48 -3.19 23.28 -4.99
N ALA A 49 -2.50 22.21 -5.34
CA ALA A 49 -3.05 21.04 -6.02
C ALA A 49 -2.59 19.76 -5.30
N PRO A 50 -3.43 18.72 -5.21
CA PRO A 50 -2.98 17.40 -4.77
C PRO A 50 -1.85 16.90 -5.66
N VAL A 51 -0.83 16.32 -5.05
CA VAL A 51 0.25 15.65 -5.79
C VAL A 51 -0.25 14.33 -6.39
N SER A 52 0.40 13.92 -7.47
CA SER A 52 0.08 12.72 -8.22
C SER A 52 1.36 11.96 -8.60
N ALA A 53 1.19 10.78 -9.18
CA ALA A 53 2.29 10.01 -9.77
C ALA A 53 3.03 10.78 -10.87
N LEU A 54 2.38 11.76 -11.52
CA LEU A 54 2.97 12.58 -12.58
C LEU A 54 3.93 13.65 -12.06
N ASP A 55 3.83 13.99 -10.78
CA ASP A 55 4.66 15.02 -10.14
C ASP A 55 5.97 14.45 -9.58
N ARG A 56 6.07 13.11 -9.52
CA ARG A 56 7.24 12.41 -8.98
C ARG A 56 8.33 12.27 -10.04
N ASP A 57 9.54 12.69 -9.70
CA ASP A 57 10.72 12.39 -10.51
C ASP A 57 11.36 11.03 -10.13
N GLY A 58 11.78 10.27 -11.13
CA GLY A 58 12.42 8.97 -11.00
C GLY A 58 11.50 7.78 -11.25
N LYS A 59 12.09 6.73 -11.83
CA LYS A 59 11.43 5.43 -12.01
C LYS A 59 11.18 4.79 -10.65
N ALA A 60 10.01 4.20 -10.49
CA ALA A 60 9.75 3.33 -9.37
C ALA A 60 10.46 1.97 -9.55
N VAL A 61 10.69 1.26 -8.47
CA VAL A 61 11.37 -0.05 -8.45
C VAL A 61 10.67 -1.06 -9.35
N TRP A 62 9.33 -1.01 -9.43
CA TRP A 62 8.55 -1.87 -10.33
C TRP A 62 8.68 -1.48 -11.81
N ASP A 63 8.99 -0.22 -12.13
CA ASP A 63 9.29 0.18 -13.51
C ASP A 63 10.63 -0.43 -13.94
N LEU A 64 11.65 -0.36 -13.07
CA LEU A 64 12.97 -0.94 -13.33
C LEU A 64 12.91 -2.46 -13.49
N ILE A 65 12.13 -3.13 -12.64
CA ILE A 65 11.90 -4.59 -12.72
C ILE A 65 11.11 -4.92 -13.99
N GLY A 66 10.10 -4.11 -14.33
CA GLY A 66 9.35 -4.24 -15.57
C GLY A 66 10.21 -4.12 -16.83
N ASP A 67 11.09 -3.11 -16.87
CA ASP A 67 12.06 -2.88 -17.95
C ASP A 67 13.03 -4.06 -18.12
N ALA A 68 13.34 -4.78 -17.04
CA ALA A 68 14.12 -6.01 -17.06
C ALA A 68 13.31 -7.24 -17.55
N GLY A 69 12.09 -7.04 -18.07
CA GLY A 69 11.23 -8.09 -18.62
C GLY A 69 10.44 -8.87 -17.57
N LYS A 70 10.53 -8.50 -16.28
CA LYS A 70 9.87 -9.19 -15.16
C LYS A 70 8.46 -8.68 -14.93
N LYS A 71 7.58 -9.55 -14.44
CA LYS A 71 6.16 -9.25 -14.19
C LYS A 71 5.98 -8.63 -12.81
N VAL A 72 5.22 -7.53 -12.75
CA VAL A 72 4.96 -6.81 -11.50
C VAL A 72 3.47 -6.68 -11.22
N ILE A 73 3.08 -6.83 -9.95
CA ILE A 73 1.74 -6.48 -9.47
C ILE A 73 1.92 -5.48 -8.34
N VAL A 74 1.39 -4.26 -8.53
CA VAL A 74 1.49 -3.16 -7.57
C VAL A 74 0.10 -2.77 -7.12
N MET A 75 -0.16 -2.81 -5.82
CA MET A 75 -1.48 -2.59 -5.26
C MET A 75 -1.46 -1.60 -4.11
N ASN A 76 -2.29 -0.57 -4.24
CA ASN A 76 -2.63 0.39 -3.20
C ASN A 76 -1.45 1.20 -2.65
N VAL A 77 -0.32 1.22 -3.36
CA VAL A 77 0.83 2.06 -2.99
C VAL A 77 0.41 3.54 -3.13
N PRO A 78 0.58 4.39 -2.09
CA PRO A 78 0.25 5.81 -2.17
C PRO A 78 0.95 6.53 -3.33
N VAL A 79 0.33 7.61 -3.84
CA VAL A 79 0.89 8.45 -4.91
C VAL A 79 1.14 7.67 -6.22
N THR A 80 0.27 6.72 -6.53
CA THR A 80 0.27 5.97 -7.80
C THR A 80 -0.84 6.38 -8.74
N TRP A 81 -1.71 7.33 -8.35
CA TRP A 81 -2.71 7.92 -9.23
C TRP A 81 -2.11 9.05 -10.10
N PRO A 82 -2.48 9.16 -11.38
CA PRO A 82 -3.19 8.16 -12.19
C PRO A 82 -2.30 6.95 -12.46
N PRO A 83 -2.88 5.75 -12.65
CA PRO A 83 -2.10 4.53 -12.86
C PRO A 83 -1.18 4.68 -14.08
N GLN A 84 0.12 4.43 -13.89
CA GLN A 84 1.10 4.43 -14.98
C GLN A 84 1.22 3.02 -15.58
N PRO A 85 1.56 2.88 -16.88
CA PRO A 85 1.83 1.58 -17.48
C PRO A 85 2.97 0.83 -16.78
N VAL A 86 2.75 -0.44 -16.48
CA VAL A 86 3.77 -1.35 -15.92
C VAL A 86 3.79 -2.66 -16.71
N ASN A 87 4.88 -3.43 -16.62
CA ASN A 87 4.91 -4.80 -17.19
C ASN A 87 4.12 -5.77 -16.29
N GLY A 88 2.81 -5.60 -16.21
CA GLY A 88 1.94 -6.37 -15.34
C GLY A 88 0.71 -5.56 -14.94
N LEU A 89 0.39 -5.55 -13.65
CA LEU A 89 -0.84 -4.95 -13.11
C LEU A 89 -0.52 -3.87 -12.09
N LEU A 90 -1.31 -2.79 -12.09
CA LEU A 90 -1.24 -1.74 -11.10
C LEU A 90 -2.65 -1.35 -10.67
N VAL A 91 -2.88 -1.32 -9.36
CA VAL A 91 -4.08 -0.76 -8.71
C VAL A 91 -3.62 0.39 -7.84
N THR A 92 -4.13 1.59 -8.08
CA THR A 92 -3.64 2.80 -7.41
C THR A 92 -3.95 2.79 -5.91
N GLY A 93 -3.28 3.66 -5.14
CA GLY A 93 -3.45 3.81 -3.70
C GLY A 93 -4.02 5.15 -3.26
N MET A 94 -3.67 5.57 -2.05
CA MET A 94 -4.03 6.88 -1.50
C MET A 94 -3.71 8.01 -2.49
N LEU A 95 -4.57 9.03 -2.52
CA LEU A 95 -4.65 10.13 -3.51
C LEU A 95 -5.30 9.76 -4.85
N THR A 96 -5.89 8.57 -4.96
CA THR A 96 -6.85 8.28 -6.03
C THR A 96 -8.14 9.09 -5.80
N PRO A 97 -8.64 9.85 -6.78
CA PRO A 97 -9.88 10.60 -6.65
C PRO A 97 -11.05 9.67 -6.32
N ARG A 98 -11.92 10.16 -5.43
CA ARG A 98 -13.14 9.44 -5.06
C ARG A 98 -14.00 9.17 -6.29
N GLY A 99 -14.44 7.93 -6.46
CA GLY A 99 -15.27 7.51 -7.59
C GLY A 99 -14.53 7.44 -8.92
N ALA A 100 -13.20 7.53 -8.95
CA ALA A 100 -12.44 7.27 -10.17
C ALA A 100 -12.74 5.87 -10.71
N GLU A 101 -13.04 5.75 -12.00
CA GLU A 101 -13.31 4.47 -12.65
C GLU A 101 -12.03 3.84 -13.23
N ASN A 102 -11.02 4.66 -13.53
CA ASN A 102 -9.76 4.31 -14.18
C ASN A 102 -8.58 4.24 -13.18
N PHE A 103 -8.80 3.65 -12.02
CA PHE A 103 -7.79 3.50 -10.95
C PHE A 103 -6.86 2.29 -11.14
N THR A 104 -6.89 1.65 -12.30
CA THR A 104 -6.06 0.48 -12.61
C THR A 104 -5.32 0.61 -13.93
N TYR A 105 -4.20 -0.10 -14.03
CA TYR A 105 -3.56 -0.47 -15.28
C TYR A 105 -3.45 -2.01 -15.36
N PRO A 106 -3.88 -2.63 -16.47
CA PRO A 106 -4.68 -2.04 -17.53
C PRO A 106 -6.06 -1.58 -16.99
N LYS A 107 -6.77 -0.72 -17.73
CA LYS A 107 -8.02 -0.10 -17.23
C LYS A 107 -9.13 -1.14 -16.97
N GLU A 108 -9.11 -2.24 -17.73
CA GLU A 108 -10.09 -3.33 -17.66
C GLU A 108 -9.98 -4.11 -16.35
N LEU A 109 -8.84 -4.02 -15.66
CA LEU A 109 -8.63 -4.65 -14.36
C LEU A 109 -9.63 -4.17 -13.30
N ALA A 110 -10.11 -2.92 -13.40
CA ALA A 110 -11.10 -2.38 -12.48
C ALA A 110 -12.44 -3.16 -12.54
N ASP A 111 -12.93 -3.46 -13.74
CA ASP A 111 -14.15 -4.25 -13.95
C ASP A 111 -13.96 -5.70 -13.53
N GLU A 112 -12.77 -6.24 -13.78
CA GLU A 112 -12.41 -7.58 -13.37
C GLU A 112 -12.43 -7.72 -11.84
N LEU A 113 -11.79 -6.80 -11.12
CA LEU A 113 -11.81 -6.80 -9.66
C LEU A 113 -13.23 -6.67 -9.13
N ARG A 114 -14.03 -5.74 -9.68
CA ARG A 114 -15.46 -5.61 -9.32
C ARG A 114 -16.21 -6.93 -9.49
N SER A 115 -15.97 -7.64 -10.59
CA SER A 115 -16.63 -8.93 -10.89
C SER A 115 -16.15 -10.06 -9.97
N ALA A 116 -14.87 -10.09 -9.62
CA ALA A 116 -14.27 -11.18 -8.86
C ALA A 116 -14.49 -11.06 -7.34
N ILE A 117 -14.40 -9.85 -6.79
CA ILE A 117 -14.42 -9.63 -5.33
C ILE A 117 -15.57 -8.76 -4.84
N GLY A 118 -16.37 -8.19 -5.75
CA GLY A 118 -17.49 -7.30 -5.43
C GLY A 118 -17.01 -5.86 -5.20
N ASP A 119 -17.45 -5.25 -4.10
CA ASP A 119 -17.19 -3.85 -3.77
C ASP A 119 -15.72 -3.61 -3.37
N TYR A 120 -14.81 -3.66 -4.33
CA TYR A 120 -13.43 -3.27 -4.11
C TYR A 120 -13.35 -1.75 -3.95
N ILE A 121 -12.77 -1.32 -2.83
CA ILE A 121 -12.46 0.09 -2.58
C ILE A 121 -10.94 0.28 -2.53
N VAL A 122 -10.45 1.31 -3.23
CA VAL A 122 -9.03 1.66 -3.23
C VAL A 122 -8.59 2.14 -1.86
N TYR A 123 -9.42 2.98 -1.24
CA TYR A 123 -9.20 3.61 0.05
C TYR A 123 -10.55 3.85 0.73
N SER A 124 -10.61 3.70 2.06
CA SER A 124 -11.82 4.00 2.82
C SER A 124 -12.01 5.51 2.97
N ASP A 125 -13.18 6.02 2.60
CA ASP A 125 -13.55 7.42 2.82
C ASP A 125 -14.03 7.70 4.26
N GLU A 126 -14.15 6.67 5.10
CA GLU A 126 -14.68 6.81 6.46
C GLU A 126 -13.67 7.49 7.38
N VAL A 127 -14.03 8.68 7.87
CA VAL A 127 -13.26 9.47 8.83
C VAL A 127 -13.87 9.29 10.21
N TYR A 128 -13.04 9.02 11.22
CA TYR A 128 -13.52 8.89 12.58
C TYR A 128 -14.22 10.17 13.03
N SER A 129 -15.36 9.98 13.70
CA SER A 129 -16.06 11.02 14.43
C SER A 129 -16.68 10.41 15.68
N LYS A 130 -16.75 11.21 16.74
CA LYS A 130 -17.27 10.77 18.04
C LYS A 130 -18.67 10.17 17.89
N GLY A 131 -18.90 9.02 18.51
CA GLY A 131 -20.16 8.27 18.41
C GLY A 131 -20.33 7.44 17.13
N ARG A 132 -19.36 7.47 16.20
CA ARG A 132 -19.33 6.62 14.99
C ARG A 132 -18.21 5.58 14.98
N GLY A 133 -17.59 5.30 16.14
CA GLY A 133 -16.44 4.39 16.24
C GLY A 133 -16.69 2.99 15.67
N GLU A 134 -17.89 2.42 15.85
CA GLU A 134 -18.24 1.11 15.27
C GLU A 134 -18.31 1.15 13.74
N ILE A 135 -18.94 2.18 13.17
CA ILE A 135 -19.03 2.37 11.70
C ILE A 135 -17.62 2.53 11.13
N PHE A 136 -16.80 3.36 11.78
CA PHE A 136 -15.40 3.56 11.43
C PHE A 136 -14.61 2.25 11.43
N LEU A 137 -14.57 1.52 12.54
CA LEU A 137 -13.84 0.25 12.64
C LEU A 137 -14.31 -0.78 11.62
N ASN A 138 -15.62 -0.90 11.42
CA ASN A 138 -16.17 -1.83 10.42
C ASN A 138 -15.75 -1.46 9.00
N ALA A 139 -15.74 -0.17 8.65
CA ALA A 139 -15.28 0.31 7.34
C ALA A 139 -13.79 0.00 7.13
N ILE A 140 -12.94 0.22 8.14
CA ILE A 140 -11.50 -0.09 8.07
C ILE A 140 -11.27 -1.60 7.93
N LYS A 141 -11.93 -2.44 8.73
CA LYS A 141 -11.86 -3.92 8.61
C LYS A 141 -12.33 -4.39 7.22
N HIS A 142 -13.41 -3.81 6.71
CA HIS A 142 -13.94 -4.13 5.38
C HIS A 142 -12.94 -3.77 4.28
N SER A 143 -12.37 -2.56 4.31
CA SER A 143 -11.34 -2.09 3.37
C SER A 143 -10.13 -3.04 3.33
N ALA A 144 -9.55 -3.38 4.48
CA ALA A 144 -8.43 -4.32 4.56
C ALA A 144 -8.81 -5.70 3.99
N THR A 145 -10.01 -6.20 4.31
CA THR A 145 -10.49 -7.51 3.83
C THR A 145 -10.62 -7.54 2.30
N GLN A 146 -11.25 -6.52 1.72
CA GLN A 146 -11.42 -6.42 0.27
C GLN A 146 -10.07 -6.32 -0.44
N ARG A 147 -9.11 -5.58 0.15
CA ARG A 147 -7.75 -5.50 -0.38
C ARG A 147 -7.01 -6.82 -0.36
N ALA A 148 -7.09 -7.57 0.73
CA ALA A 148 -6.49 -8.90 0.80
C ALA A 148 -7.14 -9.89 -0.18
N ARG A 149 -8.47 -9.83 -0.35
CA ARG A 149 -9.20 -10.64 -1.36
C ARG A 149 -8.76 -10.30 -2.79
N ALA A 150 -8.61 -9.02 -3.10
CA ALA A 150 -8.09 -8.58 -4.40
C ALA A 150 -6.66 -9.10 -4.61
N ALA A 151 -5.80 -8.95 -3.60
CA ALA A 151 -4.42 -9.39 -3.70
C ALA A 151 -4.30 -10.91 -3.94
N GLU A 152 -5.04 -11.71 -3.15
CA GLU A 152 -5.10 -13.16 -3.33
C GLU A 152 -5.60 -13.57 -4.72
N TYR A 153 -6.67 -12.94 -5.22
CA TYR A 153 -7.18 -13.19 -6.55
C TYR A 153 -6.12 -12.91 -7.63
N LEU A 154 -5.41 -11.78 -7.53
CA LEU A 154 -4.40 -11.41 -8.51
C LEU A 154 -3.15 -12.28 -8.43
N MET A 155 -2.70 -12.67 -7.23
CA MET A 155 -1.60 -13.62 -7.03
C MET A 155 -1.88 -14.93 -7.74
N GLN A 156 -3.07 -15.50 -7.53
CA GLN A 156 -3.45 -16.81 -8.07
C GLN A 156 -3.70 -16.79 -9.59
N LYS A 157 -4.19 -15.66 -10.12
CA LYS A 157 -4.62 -15.58 -11.53
C LYS A 157 -3.51 -15.13 -12.49
N TYR A 158 -2.59 -14.28 -12.05
CA TYR A 158 -1.60 -13.66 -12.92
C TYR A 158 -0.18 -14.05 -12.53
N PRO A 159 0.74 -14.21 -13.49
CA PRO A 159 2.15 -14.40 -13.17
C PRO A 159 2.76 -13.10 -12.64
N TRP A 160 3.61 -13.21 -11.62
CA TRP A 160 4.33 -12.09 -11.02
C TRP A 160 5.72 -12.52 -10.53
N ASP A 161 6.71 -11.65 -10.71
CA ASP A 161 8.05 -11.75 -10.11
C ASP A 161 8.19 -10.79 -8.92
N LEU A 162 7.42 -9.69 -8.91
CA LEU A 162 7.29 -8.75 -7.79
C LEU A 162 5.82 -8.51 -7.47
N PHE A 163 5.45 -8.62 -6.20
CA PHE A 163 4.17 -8.18 -5.67
C PHE A 163 4.36 -7.12 -4.59
N VAL A 164 3.73 -5.95 -4.74
CA VAL A 164 3.75 -4.88 -3.73
C VAL A 164 2.32 -4.61 -3.27
N LEU A 165 2.09 -4.72 -1.97
CA LEU A 165 0.78 -4.50 -1.34
C LEU A 165 0.91 -3.56 -0.15
N VAL A 166 0.01 -2.59 -0.04
CA VAL A 166 -0.02 -1.65 1.09
C VAL A 166 -1.37 -1.68 1.79
N PHE A 167 -1.34 -1.82 3.12
CA PHE A 167 -2.50 -1.65 4.01
C PHE A 167 -2.42 -0.30 4.72
N PRO A 168 -3.08 0.76 4.23
CA PRO A 168 -3.11 2.06 4.91
C PRO A 168 -3.98 2.06 6.18
N GLU A 169 -4.71 0.99 6.44
CA GLU A 169 -5.63 0.89 7.58
C GLU A 169 -4.96 1.03 8.94
N THR A 170 -3.70 0.60 9.08
CA THR A 170 -2.93 0.75 10.34
C THR A 170 -2.68 2.21 10.69
N ASP A 171 -2.39 3.04 9.68
CA ASP A 171 -2.26 4.49 9.82
C ASP A 171 -3.63 5.13 10.08
N THR A 172 -4.63 4.75 9.29
CA THR A 172 -5.98 5.33 9.37
C THR A 172 -6.63 5.09 10.73
N VAL A 173 -6.56 3.86 11.26
CA VAL A 173 -7.14 3.56 12.58
C VAL A 173 -6.43 4.31 13.69
N SER A 174 -5.11 4.49 13.57
CA SER A 174 -4.31 5.22 14.56
C SER A 174 -4.73 6.68 14.57
N HIS A 175 -4.89 7.32 13.41
CA HIS A 175 -5.44 8.67 13.31
C HIS A 175 -6.82 8.81 13.95
N GLY A 176 -7.69 7.81 13.77
CA GLY A 176 -9.06 7.88 14.30
C GLY A 176 -9.19 7.60 15.80
N LEU A 177 -8.42 6.65 16.33
CA LEU A 177 -8.65 6.10 17.68
C LEU A 177 -7.50 6.38 18.66
N TRP A 178 -6.49 7.18 18.30
CA TRP A 178 -5.40 7.50 19.22
C TRP A 178 -5.89 8.09 20.54
N SER A 179 -6.89 8.98 20.48
CA SER A 179 -7.51 9.58 21.68
C SER A 179 -8.24 8.57 22.57
N SER A 180 -8.72 7.46 21.99
CA SER A 180 -9.33 6.35 22.74
C SER A 180 -8.28 5.42 23.36
N TYR A 181 -7.09 5.33 22.74
CA TYR A 181 -5.98 4.49 23.18
C TYR A 181 -5.12 5.17 24.27
N ASP A 182 -4.75 6.44 24.08
CA ASP A 182 -3.86 7.18 24.97
C ASP A 182 -4.65 7.99 26.01
N PRO A 183 -4.58 7.64 27.31
CA PRO A 183 -5.29 8.35 28.37
C PRO A 183 -4.73 9.77 28.64
N THR A 184 -3.56 10.10 28.09
CA THR A 184 -2.94 11.44 28.23
C THR A 184 -3.31 12.39 27.09
N HIS A 185 -4.01 11.89 26.06
CA HIS A 185 -4.42 12.68 24.92
C HIS A 185 -5.42 13.79 25.34
N HIS A 186 -5.23 15.00 24.82
CA HIS A 186 -6.07 16.16 25.16
C HIS A 186 -7.57 15.99 24.83
N GLU A 187 -7.90 15.15 23.82
CA GLU A 187 -9.27 14.80 23.45
C GLU A 187 -9.75 13.45 24.04
N HIS A 188 -9.03 12.90 25.04
CA HIS A 188 -9.41 11.62 25.65
C HIS A 188 -10.81 11.68 26.28
N ASP A 189 -11.67 10.74 25.91
CA ASP A 189 -12.99 10.53 26.51
C ASP A 189 -13.07 9.12 27.09
N PRO A 190 -13.19 8.94 28.43
CA PRO A 190 -13.27 7.63 29.06
C PRO A 190 -14.43 6.75 28.55
N ALA A 191 -15.55 7.34 28.14
CA ALA A 191 -16.70 6.58 27.65
C ALA A 191 -16.48 6.03 26.23
N GLU A 192 -15.78 6.78 25.37
CA GLU A 192 -15.36 6.28 24.04
C GLU A 192 -14.20 5.29 24.19
N ALA A 193 -13.22 5.59 25.04
CA ALA A 193 -12.10 4.71 25.32
C ALA A 193 -12.54 3.34 25.85
N ALA A 194 -13.55 3.30 26.73
CA ALA A 194 -14.11 2.03 27.22
C ALA A 194 -14.64 1.11 26.10
N LYS A 195 -15.03 1.68 24.95
CA LYS A 195 -15.54 0.94 23.78
C LYS A 195 -14.47 0.66 22.74
N PHE A 196 -13.56 1.61 22.50
CA PHE A 196 -12.69 1.61 21.32
C PHE A 196 -11.19 1.63 21.62
N ARG A 197 -10.77 1.54 22.90
CA ARG A 197 -9.36 1.47 23.31
C ARG A 197 -8.54 0.43 22.54
N ASP A 198 -9.15 -0.71 22.25
CA ASP A 198 -8.48 -1.84 21.62
C ASP A 198 -8.66 -1.82 20.10
N GLY A 199 -9.39 -0.84 19.54
CA GLY A 199 -9.69 -0.76 18.11
C GLY A 199 -8.45 -0.68 17.22
N ILE A 200 -7.38 -0.03 17.68
CA ILE A 200 -6.09 -0.05 16.98
C ILE A 200 -5.54 -1.49 16.95
N LEU A 201 -5.46 -2.16 18.09
CA LEU A 201 -4.97 -3.54 18.20
C LEU A 201 -5.82 -4.50 17.35
N GLU A 202 -7.14 -4.35 17.35
CA GLU A 202 -8.05 -5.16 16.56
C GLU A 202 -7.76 -5.06 15.05
N ILE A 203 -7.44 -3.88 14.53
CA ILE A 203 -7.07 -3.70 13.11
C ILE A 203 -5.72 -4.36 12.81
N TYR A 204 -4.73 -4.22 13.71
CA TYR A 204 -3.44 -4.91 13.54
C TYR A 204 -3.61 -6.43 13.54
N GLN A 205 -4.39 -6.99 14.46
CA GLN A 205 -4.70 -8.44 14.51
C GLN A 205 -5.48 -8.90 13.27
N HIS A 206 -6.42 -8.09 12.79
CA HIS A 206 -7.17 -8.39 11.57
C HIS A 206 -6.25 -8.46 10.36
N ILE A 207 -5.35 -7.47 10.19
CA ILE A 207 -4.37 -7.45 9.09
C ILE A 207 -3.37 -8.61 9.22
N ASP A 208 -2.91 -8.94 10.43
CA ASP A 208 -2.03 -10.09 10.67
C ASP A 208 -2.67 -11.41 10.17
N GLY A 209 -3.96 -11.62 10.47
CA GLY A 209 -4.72 -12.76 9.94
C GLY A 209 -4.83 -12.77 8.41
N LEU A 210 -4.99 -11.59 7.78
CA LEU A 210 -4.99 -11.47 6.33
C LEU A 210 -3.61 -11.77 5.72
N LEU A 211 -2.53 -11.31 6.36
CA LEU A 211 -1.15 -11.61 5.94
C LEU A 211 -0.86 -13.11 6.04
N ALA A 212 -1.29 -13.78 7.11
CA ALA A 212 -1.17 -15.23 7.24
C ALA A 212 -1.85 -15.99 6.09
N ARG A 213 -3.03 -15.51 5.65
CA ARG A 213 -3.73 -16.07 4.48
C ARG A 213 -2.95 -15.87 3.19
N LEU A 214 -2.44 -14.65 2.94
CA LEU A 214 -1.63 -14.35 1.75
C LEU A 214 -0.33 -15.16 1.72
N LEU A 215 0.34 -15.33 2.86
CA LEU A 215 1.55 -16.16 2.96
C LEU A 215 1.28 -17.63 2.61
N THR A 216 0.08 -18.13 2.92
CA THR A 216 -0.33 -19.50 2.54
C THR A 216 -0.43 -19.66 1.01
N VAL A 217 -0.96 -18.63 0.33
CA VAL A 217 -1.05 -18.59 -1.14
C VAL A 217 0.35 -18.58 -1.77
N ILE A 218 1.23 -17.70 -1.30
CA ILE A 218 2.62 -17.62 -1.77
C ILE A 218 3.35 -18.95 -1.55
N ALA A 219 3.18 -19.59 -0.39
CA ALA A 219 3.80 -20.87 -0.09
C ALA A 219 3.30 -22.01 -1.00
N SER A 220 2.03 -21.98 -1.44
CA SER A 220 1.51 -22.94 -2.41
C SER A 220 2.10 -22.77 -3.80
N GLU A 221 2.33 -21.54 -4.24
CA GLU A 221 2.95 -21.23 -5.54
C GLU A 221 4.43 -21.64 -5.56
N ALA A 222 5.16 -21.34 -4.49
CA ALA A 222 6.57 -21.71 -4.36
C ALA A 222 6.79 -23.23 -4.41
N LYS A 223 5.85 -24.02 -3.87
CA LYS A 223 5.89 -25.49 -3.96
C LYS A 223 5.60 -26.02 -5.36
N GLN A 224 4.92 -25.25 -6.21
CA GLN A 224 4.57 -25.63 -7.59
C GLN A 224 5.63 -25.23 -8.62
N SER A 225 6.63 -24.41 -8.26
CA SER A 225 7.74 -23.99 -9.14
C SER A 225 9.11 -24.46 -8.63
N PRO A 226 9.50 -25.74 -8.81
CA PRO A 226 10.79 -26.26 -8.30
C PRO A 226 12.03 -25.76 -9.07
N THR A 227 11.89 -25.02 -10.17
CA THR A 227 12.95 -24.92 -11.20
C THR A 227 13.85 -23.69 -11.19
N ASN A 228 13.70 -22.70 -10.31
CA ASN A 228 14.50 -21.45 -10.41
C ASN A 228 15.64 -21.24 -9.41
N ASN A 229 15.80 -22.09 -8.39
CA ASN A 229 16.85 -21.89 -7.38
C ASN A 229 18.23 -22.47 -7.77
N ALA A 230 18.35 -23.16 -8.91
CA ALA A 230 19.62 -23.77 -9.34
C ALA A 230 20.49 -22.86 -10.22
N GLU A 231 19.92 -21.88 -10.93
CA GLU A 231 20.70 -21.07 -11.90
C GLU A 231 21.46 -19.91 -11.26
N ILE A 232 20.98 -19.35 -10.14
CA ILE A 232 21.63 -18.21 -9.46
C ILE A 232 22.93 -18.63 -8.75
N ALA A 233 23.09 -19.91 -8.40
CA ALA A 233 24.31 -20.41 -7.75
C ALA A 233 25.50 -20.64 -8.72
N SER A 234 25.32 -20.42 -10.03
CA SER A 234 26.33 -20.77 -11.04
C SER A 234 27.18 -19.59 -11.57
N GLN A 235 26.83 -18.34 -11.23
CA GLN A 235 27.63 -17.19 -11.67
C GLN A 235 28.80 -16.95 -10.71
N LYS A 236 29.97 -17.48 -11.08
CA LYS A 236 31.26 -17.18 -10.45
C LYS A 236 31.53 -15.66 -10.46
N PRO A 237 32.15 -15.09 -9.40
CA PRO A 237 32.55 -13.69 -9.40
C PRO A 237 33.62 -13.46 -10.48
N LEU A 238 33.43 -12.43 -11.30
CA LEU A 238 34.49 -11.88 -12.13
C LEU A 238 35.62 -11.40 -11.21
N ALA A 239 36.79 -12.03 -11.32
CA ALA A 239 38.01 -11.52 -10.76
C ALA A 239 38.39 -10.23 -11.50
N MET A 240 38.43 -9.10 -10.78
CA MET A 240 39.12 -7.91 -11.27
C MET A 240 40.63 -8.11 -11.06
N THR A 241 41.38 -8.04 -12.16
CA THR A 241 42.81 -7.69 -12.20
C THR A 241 42.95 -6.27 -12.68
#